data_AF-A0A8J6FDD4-F1
#
_entry.id   AF-A0A8J6FDD4-F1
#
_cell.length_a   1.000
_cell.length_b   1.000
_cell.length_c   1.000
_cell.angle_alpha   90.00
_cell.angle_beta   90.00
_cell.angle_gamma   90.00
#
_symmetry.space_group_name_H-M   'P 1'
#
loop_
_entity.id
_entity.type
_entity.pdbx_description
1 polymer ?
#
loop_
_entity_poly.entity_id
_entity_poly.type
_entity_poly.pdbx_seq_one_letter_code
_entity_poly.pdbx_strand_id
1 'polypeptide(L)'
;MCVVLPITWTANIVTDSLFSLHGRNLAQSGKLLYIMHCSEHPLSTFALFENGPCLVADQNLDVLMIKLKGFFQNAKANKMETRGTRYQFCDFLIKIGTVTMGQSGRGISVEVDYCPCAVPGDCWNLMTP
;
A
#
# COMPACT_ATOMS: atom_id res chain seq x y z
N MET A 1 13.37 30.52 -1.79
CA MET A 1 14.38 29.51 -1.44
C MET A 1 13.70 28.48 -0.54
N CYS A 2 13.11 27.43 -1.12
CA CYS A 2 12.48 26.36 -0.35
C CYS A 2 13.58 25.52 0.28
N VAL A 3 13.67 25.56 1.61
CA VAL A 3 14.60 24.74 2.37
C VAL A 3 14.13 23.29 2.23
N VAL A 4 14.85 22.48 1.45
CA VAL A 4 14.74 21.03 1.50
C VAL A 4 15.31 20.60 2.85
N LEU A 5 14.48 20.65 3.90
CA LEU A 5 14.87 20.01 5.14
C LEU A 5 14.76 18.50 4.91
N PRO A 6 15.85 17.73 5.06
CA PRO A 6 15.75 16.29 5.16
C PRO A 6 15.06 15.99 6.48
N ILE A 7 13.73 16.05 6.51
CA ILE A 7 12.96 15.50 7.61
C ILE A 7 13.11 14.00 7.45
N THR A 8 14.04 13.40 8.19
CA THR A 8 14.23 11.94 8.24
C THR A 8 13.06 11.33 9.03
N TRP A 9 11.84 11.47 8.53
CA TRP A 9 10.71 10.71 9.02
C TRP A 9 10.80 9.34 8.36
N THR A 10 11.12 8.32 9.15
CA THR A 10 11.04 6.91 8.75
C THR A 10 9.56 6.53 8.69
N ALA A 11 8.80 7.14 7.78
CA ALA A 11 7.45 6.72 7.45
C ALA A 11 7.58 5.41 6.67
N ASN A 12 7.52 4.33 7.42
CA ASN A 12 7.71 2.98 6.94
C ASN A 12 6.48 2.55 6.12
N ILE A 13 6.67 2.29 4.84
CA ILE A 13 6.27 1.03 4.22
C ILE A 13 4.80 0.63 4.23
N VAL A 14 4.23 0.57 3.03
CA VAL A 14 3.11 -0.32 2.73
C VAL A 14 3.58 -1.77 2.93
N THR A 15 3.12 -2.45 3.99
CA THR A 15 3.26 -3.91 4.09
C THR A 15 2.07 -4.56 3.39
N ASP A 16 2.34 -5.22 2.26
CA ASP A 16 1.36 -5.95 1.49
C ASP A 16 1.41 -7.45 1.84
N SER A 17 0.27 -7.98 2.23
CA SER A 17 0.02 -9.39 2.46
C SER A 17 -0.94 -9.91 1.38
N LEU A 18 -0.44 -10.80 0.53
CA LEU A 18 -1.23 -11.40 -0.55
C LEU A 18 -1.90 -12.70 -0.08
N PHE A 19 -3.21 -12.75 -0.22
CA PHE A 19 -4.04 -13.92 0.03
C PHE A 19 -4.67 -14.41 -1.28
N SER A 20 -4.73 -15.73 -1.47
CA SER A 20 -5.42 -16.35 -2.58
C SER A 20 -6.70 -17.02 -2.08
N LEU A 21 -7.82 -16.77 -2.75
CA LEU A 21 -9.09 -17.41 -2.43
C LEU A 21 -9.09 -18.85 -2.96
N HIS A 22 -9.38 -19.81 -2.08
CA HIS A 22 -9.60 -21.21 -2.44
C HIS A 22 -11.09 -21.44 -2.73
N GLY A 23 -11.45 -21.52 -4.01
CA GLY A 23 -12.81 -21.85 -4.42
C GLY A 23 -13.11 -23.33 -4.19
N ARG A 24 -14.07 -23.67 -3.31
CA ARG A 24 -14.60 -25.05 -3.21
C ARG A 24 -15.44 -25.48 -4.42
N ASN A 25 -15.67 -24.60 -5.39
CA ASN A 25 -16.39 -24.90 -6.63
C ASN A 25 -15.48 -24.63 -7.85
N LEU A 26 -15.29 -25.66 -8.68
CA LEU A 26 -14.34 -25.84 -9.78
C LEU A 26 -14.45 -24.87 -10.99
N ALA A 27 -14.97 -23.65 -10.83
CA ALA A 27 -15.21 -22.74 -11.97
C ALA A 27 -14.65 -21.30 -11.82
N GLN A 28 -14.06 -20.94 -10.66
CA GLN A 28 -13.44 -19.62 -10.50
C GLN A 28 -11.92 -19.77 -10.42
N SER A 29 -11.22 -19.27 -11.44
CA SER A 29 -9.80 -18.95 -11.36
C SER A 29 -9.55 -18.13 -10.10
N GLY A 30 -8.61 -18.57 -9.25
CA GLY A 30 -8.41 -18.04 -7.91
C GLY A 30 -8.27 -16.52 -7.89
N LYS A 31 -9.19 -15.84 -7.20
CA LYS A 31 -9.14 -14.38 -7.02
C LYS A 31 -8.12 -14.05 -5.95
N LEU A 32 -7.27 -13.07 -6.22
CA LEU A 32 -6.33 -12.56 -5.24
C LEU A 32 -6.97 -11.45 -4.39
N LEU A 33 -6.64 -11.46 -3.10
CA LEU A 33 -6.96 -10.43 -2.13
C LEU A 33 -5.64 -9.88 -1.58
N TYR A 34 -5.41 -8.59 -1.76
CA TYR A 34 -4.26 -7.88 -1.22
C TYR A 34 -4.68 -7.16 0.05
N ILE A 35 -3.96 -7.37 1.13
CA ILE A 35 -4.16 -6.68 2.40
C ILE A 35 -2.95 -5.81 2.67
N MET A 36 -3.16 -4.51 2.75
CA MET A 36 -2.11 -3.50 2.80
C MET A 36 -2.22 -2.74 4.12
N HIS A 37 -1.09 -2.53 4.79
CA HIS A 37 -0.99 -1.65 5.95
C HIS A 37 -0.02 -0.53 5.67
N CYS A 38 -0.38 0.69 6.03
CA CYS A 38 0.44 1.89 5.82
C CYS A 38 0.74 2.54 7.17
N SER A 39 2.00 2.90 7.44
CA SER A 39 2.35 3.59 8.69
C SER A 39 1.74 4.99 8.83
N GLU A 40 1.34 5.63 7.73
CA GLU A 40 0.60 6.91 7.78
C GLU A 40 -0.86 6.72 8.22
N HIS A 41 -1.37 5.49 8.09
CA HIS A 41 -2.71 5.10 8.51
C HIS A 41 -2.63 3.87 9.41
N PRO A 42 -1.99 3.96 10.59
CA PRO A 42 -1.67 2.79 11.40
C PRO A 42 -2.92 2.04 11.88
N LEU A 43 -4.07 2.71 11.98
CA LEU A 43 -5.33 2.11 12.41
C LEU A 43 -6.16 1.53 11.25
N SER A 44 -5.71 1.72 10.01
CA SER A 44 -6.42 1.29 8.81
C SER A 44 -5.72 0.10 8.15
N THR A 45 -6.54 -0.78 7.61
CA THR A 45 -6.14 -1.90 6.77
C THR A 45 -6.88 -1.76 5.44
N PHE A 46 -6.15 -1.79 4.34
CA PHE A 46 -6.72 -1.65 3.00
C PHE A 46 -6.79 -3.04 2.36
N ALA A 47 -7.96 -3.43 1.88
CA ALA A 47 -8.17 -4.72 1.25
C ALA A 47 -8.62 -4.53 -0.20
N LEU A 48 -7.82 -5.01 -1.14
CA LEU A 48 -8.07 -4.90 -2.57
C LEU A 48 -8.30 -6.28 -3.16
N PHE A 49 -9.44 -6.49 -3.79
CA PHE A 49 -9.65 -7.68 -4.62
C PHE A 49 -9.14 -7.42 -6.04
N GLU A 50 -8.52 -8.44 -6.63
CA GLU A 50 -8.17 -8.43 -8.05
C GLU A 50 -9.42 -8.19 -8.90
N ASN A 51 -9.42 -7.08 -9.66
CA ASN A 51 -10.56 -6.59 -10.45
C ASN A 51 -11.84 -6.34 -9.62
N GLY A 52 -11.70 -6.07 -8.32
CA GLY A 52 -12.80 -5.91 -7.38
C GLY A 52 -12.76 -4.59 -6.62
N PRO A 53 -13.65 -4.43 -5.63
CA PRO A 53 -13.68 -3.24 -4.81
C PRO A 53 -12.43 -3.13 -3.93
N CYS A 54 -12.04 -1.88 -3.63
CA CYS A 54 -11.12 -1.55 -2.55
C CYS A 54 -11.93 -1.27 -1.28
N LEU A 55 -11.55 -1.91 -0.18
CA LEU A 55 -12.18 -1.78 1.12
C LEU A 55 -11.19 -1.18 2.11
N VAL A 56 -11.67 -0.32 2.99
CA VAL A 56 -10.90 0.17 4.15
C VAL A 56 -11.55 -0.38 5.40
N ALA A 57 -10.78 -1.09 6.20
CA ALA A 57 -11.19 -1.69 7.46
C ALA A 57 -10.23 -1.27 8.57
N ASP A 58 -10.53 -1.65 9.80
CA ASP A 58 -9.61 -1.52 10.93
C ASP A 58 -8.62 -2.70 10.98
N GLN A 59 -7.79 -2.72 12.03
CA GLN A 59 -6.86 -3.82 12.29
C GLN A 59 -7.56 -5.15 12.64
N ASN A 60 -8.87 -5.16 12.94
CA ASN A 60 -9.59 -6.39 13.22
C ASN A 60 -9.80 -7.25 11.97
N LEU A 61 -9.59 -6.69 10.77
CA LEU A 61 -9.62 -7.45 9.53
C LEU A 61 -8.58 -8.58 9.53
N ASP A 62 -7.39 -8.38 10.09
CA ASP A 62 -6.35 -9.43 10.16
C ASP A 62 -6.80 -10.61 11.01
N VAL A 63 -7.46 -10.31 12.14
CA VAL A 63 -8.06 -11.31 13.02
C VAL A 63 -9.16 -12.08 12.28
N LEU A 64 -9.97 -11.39 11.49
CA LEU A 64 -10.98 -12.01 10.65
C LEU A 64 -10.35 -12.94 9.59
N MET A 65 -9.25 -12.52 8.94
CA MET A 65 -8.56 -13.34 7.94
C MET A 65 -7.98 -14.63 8.54
N ILE A 66 -7.51 -14.58 9.78
CA ILE A 66 -7.08 -15.78 10.51
C ILE A 66 -8.25 -16.76 10.70
N LYS A 67 -9.46 -16.26 10.98
CA LYS A 67 -10.67 -17.09 11.11
C LYS A 67 -11.15 -17.63 9.76
N LEU A 68 -10.88 -16.92 8.66
CA LEU A 68 -11.26 -17.31 7.30
C LEU A 68 -10.19 -18.13 6.55
N LYS A 69 -9.19 -18.68 7.25
CA LYS A 69 -8.12 -19.53 6.67
C LYS A 69 -8.63 -20.72 5.82
N GLY A 70 -9.88 -21.16 6.03
CA GLY A 70 -10.51 -22.20 5.20
C GLY A 70 -10.95 -21.76 3.80
N PHE A 71 -10.95 -20.44 3.55
CA PHE A 71 -11.34 -19.81 2.29
C PHE A 71 -10.20 -19.00 1.68
N PHE A 72 -9.36 -18.37 2.51
CA PHE A 72 -8.20 -17.61 2.06
C PHE A 72 -6.92 -18.32 2.50
N GLN A 73 -6.09 -18.68 1.53
CA GLN A 73 -4.75 -19.19 1.77
C GLN A 73 -3.76 -18.04 1.61
N ASN A 74 -2.94 -17.82 2.64
CA ASN A 74 -1.82 -16.89 2.52
C ASN A 74 -0.84 -17.44 1.47
N ALA A 75 -0.52 -16.63 0.46
CA ALA A 75 0.46 -17.01 -0.54
C ALA A 75 1.85 -16.98 0.13
N LYS A 76 2.35 -18.16 0.52
CA LYS A 76 3.65 -18.32 1.18
C LYS A 76 4.72 -17.55 0.40
N ALA A 77 5.49 -16.73 1.12
CA ALA A 77 6.57 -15.86 0.64
C ALA A 77 6.18 -14.54 -0.06
N ASN A 78 4.90 -14.19 -0.23
CA ASN A 78 4.49 -12.95 -0.89
C ASN A 78 4.22 -11.77 0.06
N LYS A 79 4.81 -11.74 1.26
CA LYS A 79 4.78 -10.52 2.07
C LYS A 79 5.76 -9.53 1.45
N MET A 80 5.22 -8.42 0.96
CA MET A 80 6.00 -7.35 0.36
C MET A 80 6.07 -6.16 1.33
N GLU A 81 7.25 -5.58 1.46
CA GLU A 81 7.54 -4.44 2.32
C GLU A 81 8.41 -3.44 1.55
N THR A 82 7.93 -2.21 1.39
CA THR A 82 8.65 -1.07 0.81
C THR A 82 9.32 -0.16 1.87
N ARG A 83 10.63 -0.29 2.18
CA ARG A 83 11.36 0.56 3.17
C ARG A 83 11.90 1.84 2.52
N GLY A 84 11.61 3.03 3.03
CA GLY A 84 12.01 4.27 2.33
C GLY A 84 12.14 5.54 3.15
N THR A 85 12.50 6.60 2.44
CA THR A 85 12.61 7.98 2.94
C THR A 85 11.54 8.83 2.31
N ARG A 86 10.96 9.73 3.11
CA ARG A 86 9.98 10.74 2.70
C ARG A 86 10.67 12.09 2.53
N TYR A 87 10.39 12.76 1.42
CA TYR A 87 10.87 14.08 1.06
C TYR A 87 9.69 15.02 0.86
N GLN A 88 9.85 16.27 1.25
CA GLN A 88 8.88 17.31 0.93
C GLN A 88 9.54 18.35 0.04
N PHE A 89 8.92 18.61 -1.12
CA PHE A 89 9.38 19.60 -2.07
C PHE A 89 8.20 20.48 -2.49
N CYS A 90 8.17 21.71 -1.98
CA CYS A 90 7.03 22.63 -2.14
C CYS A 90 5.72 21.93 -1.69
N ASP A 91 4.74 21.86 -2.59
CA ASP A 91 3.43 21.24 -2.41
C ASP A 91 3.47 19.73 -2.68
N PHE A 92 4.63 19.15 -2.98
CA PHE A 92 4.76 17.73 -3.25
C PHE A 92 5.39 17.01 -2.08
N LEU A 93 4.84 15.84 -1.83
CA LEU A 93 5.40 14.87 -0.94
C LEU A 93 5.87 13.66 -1.75
N ILE A 94 7.17 13.40 -1.70
CA ILE A 94 7.82 12.38 -2.51
C ILE A 94 8.33 11.30 -1.57
N LYS A 95 7.88 10.06 -1.72
CA LYS A 95 8.34 8.91 -0.93
C LYS A 95 9.11 7.97 -1.86
N ILE A 96 10.33 7.62 -1.49
CA ILE A 96 11.18 6.71 -2.26
C ILE A 96 11.61 5.57 -1.35
N GLY A 97 11.35 4.33 -1.75
CA GLY A 97 11.67 3.16 -0.94
C GLY A 97 12.06 1.92 -1.71
N THR A 98 12.84 1.04 -1.09
CA THR A 98 13.19 -0.28 -1.59
C THR A 98 12.08 -1.27 -1.31
N VAL A 99 11.54 -1.87 -2.36
CA VAL A 99 10.58 -2.97 -2.27
C VAL A 99 11.33 -4.25 -1.94
N THR A 100 10.91 -4.93 -0.90
CA THR A 100 11.46 -6.22 -0.46
C THR A 100 10.35 -7.26 -0.35
N MET A 101 10.67 -8.50 -0.65
CA MET A 101 9.78 -9.65 -0.48
C MET A 101 10.54 -10.71 0.30
N GLY A 102 10.11 -10.99 1.53
CA GLY A 102 10.92 -11.73 2.50
C GLY A 102 12.25 -11.02 2.76
N GLN A 103 13.37 -11.69 2.51
CA GLN A 103 14.73 -11.12 2.67
C GLN A 103 15.32 -10.61 1.35
N SER A 104 14.56 -10.67 0.24
CA SER A 104 15.04 -10.31 -1.09
C SER A 104 14.57 -8.91 -1.51
N GLY A 105 15.48 -8.06 -1.98
CA GLY A 105 15.13 -6.82 -2.66
C GLY A 105 14.54 -7.12 -4.05
N ARG A 106 13.42 -6.49 -4.38
CA ARG A 106 12.66 -6.69 -5.63
C ARG A 106 12.60 -5.46 -6.52
N GLY A 107 12.76 -4.26 -5.97
CA GLY A 107 12.72 -3.04 -6.76
C GLY A 107 12.71 -1.76 -5.93
N ILE A 108 12.32 -0.66 -6.57
CA ILE A 108 12.15 0.66 -5.96
C ILE A 108 10.70 1.11 -6.18
N SER A 109 10.07 1.61 -5.12
CA SER A 109 8.79 2.34 -5.18
C SER A 109 9.08 3.84 -5.13
N VAL A 110 8.33 4.60 -5.93
CA VAL A 110 8.31 6.06 -5.90
C VAL A 110 6.86 6.49 -5.87
N GLU A 111 6.46 7.17 -4.79
CA GLU A 111 5.11 7.73 -4.61
C GLU A 111 5.23 9.25 -4.56
N VAL A 112 4.37 9.95 -5.28
CA VAL A 112 4.34 11.43 -5.33
C VAL A 112 2.92 11.88 -5.01
N ASP A 113 2.73 12.38 -3.79
CA ASP A 113 1.47 12.94 -3.34
C ASP A 113 1.50 14.46 -3.51
N TYR A 114 0.52 15.00 -4.21
CA TYR A 114 0.33 16.45 -4.24
C TYR A 114 -0.49 16.88 -3.02
N CYS A 115 0.07 17.77 -2.22
CA CYS A 115 -0.53 18.41 -1.05
C CYS A 115 -0.92 19.85 -1.44
N PRO A 116 -2.13 20.09 -2.01
CA PRO A 116 -2.51 21.41 -2.51
C PRO A 116 -2.38 22.51 -1.46
N CYS A 117 -1.87 23.66 -1.89
CA CYS A 117 -2.21 24.94 -1.28
C CYS A 117 -3.66 25.33 -1.64
N ALA A 118 -4.22 26.34 -0.98
CA ALA A 118 -5.66 26.63 -0.84
C ALA A 118 -6.54 26.74 -2.13
N VAL A 119 -6.00 26.59 -3.35
CA VAL A 119 -6.72 26.72 -4.63
C VAL A 119 -6.57 25.43 -5.47
N PRO A 120 -7.49 24.46 -5.34
CA PRO A 120 -7.43 23.18 -6.06
C PRO A 120 -7.45 23.26 -7.60
N GLY A 121 -7.89 24.38 -8.16
CA GLY A 121 -8.10 24.57 -9.61
C GLY A 121 -6.82 24.67 -10.44
N ASP A 122 -5.72 25.17 -9.86
CA ASP A 122 -4.47 25.41 -10.59
C ASP A 122 -3.63 24.12 -10.78
N CYS A 123 -3.99 23.06 -10.05
CA CYS A 123 -3.17 21.85 -9.89
C CYS A 123 -3.62 20.71 -10.80
N TRP A 124 -4.78 20.84 -11.44
CA TRP A 124 -5.40 19.79 -12.25
C TRP A 124 -4.49 19.35 -13.41
N ASN A 125 -3.78 20.31 -14.03
CA ASN A 125 -2.87 20.05 -15.15
C ASN A 125 -1.55 19.37 -14.74
N LEU A 126 -1.22 19.32 -13.44
CA LEU A 126 -0.04 18.62 -12.91
C LEU A 126 -0.32 17.13 -12.63
N MET A 127 -1.59 16.74 -12.49
CA MET A 127 -2.00 15.37 -12.13
C MET A 127 -2.49 14.54 -13.31
N THR A 128 -2.67 15.13 -14.49
CA THR A 128 -3.05 14.41 -15.71
C THR A 128 -1.80 14.04 -16.53
N PRO A 129 -1.65 12.77 -16.96
CA PRO A 129 -0.54 12.32 -17.82
C PRO A 129 -0.58 12.91 -19.23
#